data_AF-A0A0J7KHG3-F1
#
_entry.id   AF-A0A0J7KHG3-F1
#
_cell.length_a   1.000
_cell.length_b   1.000
_cell.length_c   1.000
_cell.angle_alpha   90.00
_cell.angle_beta   90.00
_cell.angle_gamma   90.00
#
_symmetry.space_group_name_H-M   'P 1'
#
loop_
_entity.id
_entity.type
_entity.pdbx_description
1 polymer ?
#
loop_
_entity_poly.entity_id
_entity_poly.type
_entity_poly.pdbx_seq_one_letter_code
_entity_poly.pdbx_strand_id
1 'polypeptide(L)'
;MFRASLDWACAVGLQESEKNSSTGKQSWTNIVLKEACDFSTPRHRPGLPRKNVFWWGENIVTCRTNCIKAMRKWTKSKRRNNLEEIQECRMNYIDEKKILRKAIKMAKKKAWQDLIESVDSEPWKLPYRIVLKRLKRIFPGLTETLDKGVLNRLLD
;
A
#
# COMPACT_ATOMS: atom_id res chain seq x y z
N MET A 1 -11.25 -10.06 -17.73
CA MET A 1 -10.94 -11.09 -16.72
C MET A 1 -12.16 -11.96 -16.43
N PHE A 2 -13.26 -11.42 -15.92
CA PHE A 2 -14.49 -12.19 -15.61
C PHE A 2 -15.06 -13.01 -16.77
N ARG A 3 -15.20 -12.40 -17.95
CA ARG A 3 -15.74 -13.07 -19.12
C ARG A 3 -14.85 -14.22 -19.59
N ALA A 4 -13.54 -14.02 -19.58
CA ALA A 4 -12.57 -15.06 -19.95
C ALA A 4 -12.60 -16.25 -18.97
N SER A 5 -12.79 -16.02 -17.66
CA SER A 5 -12.95 -17.12 -16.70
C SER A 5 -14.25 -17.90 -16.90
N LEU A 6 -15.34 -17.22 -17.28
CA LEU A 6 -16.60 -17.88 -17.61
C LEU A 6 -16.49 -18.67 -18.92
N ASP A 7 -15.90 -18.08 -19.96
CA ASP A 7 -15.72 -18.74 -21.25
C ASP A 7 -14.85 -20.01 -21.08
N TRP A 8 -13.83 -19.96 -20.23
CA TRP A 8 -13.03 -21.13 -19.87
C TRP A 8 -13.82 -22.17 -19.07
N ALA A 9 -14.56 -21.77 -18.04
CA ALA A 9 -15.37 -22.69 -17.24
C ALA A 9 -16.48 -23.37 -18.06
N CYS A 10 -17.11 -22.63 -18.98
CA CYS A 10 -18.08 -23.14 -19.93
C CYS A 10 -17.44 -24.11 -20.94
N ALA A 11 -16.19 -23.87 -21.34
CA ALA A 11 -15.45 -24.78 -22.23
C ALA A 11 -15.06 -26.10 -21.53
N VAL A 12 -14.77 -26.07 -20.23
CA VAL A 12 -14.53 -27.28 -19.41
C VAL A 12 -15.83 -28.07 -19.17
N GLY A 13 -16.95 -27.36 -18.96
CA GLY A 13 -18.29 -27.95 -18.85
C GLY A 13 -18.54 -28.73 -17.55
N LEU A 14 -19.77 -29.23 -17.38
CA LEU A 14 -20.17 -30.10 -16.27
C LEU A 14 -19.71 -31.55 -16.50
N GLN A 15 -19.41 -32.28 -15.42
CA GLN A 15 -19.25 -33.75 -15.53
C GLN A 15 -20.59 -34.43 -15.80
N GLU A 16 -20.57 -35.55 -16.52
CA GLU A 16 -21.78 -36.29 -16.96
C GLU A 16 -22.70 -36.69 -15.80
N SER A 17 -22.14 -36.95 -14.61
CA SER A 17 -22.85 -37.25 -13.37
C SER A 17 -23.64 -36.05 -12.81
N GLU A 18 -23.14 -34.83 -13.01
CA GLU A 18 -23.72 -33.58 -12.50
C GLU A 18 -24.78 -32.99 -13.45
N LYS A 19 -24.73 -33.36 -14.74
CA LYS A 19 -25.72 -32.98 -15.77
C LYS A 19 -27.10 -33.60 -15.52
N ASN A 20 -27.16 -34.74 -14.84
CA ASN A 20 -28.39 -35.50 -14.63
C ASN A 20 -29.17 -35.08 -13.37
N SER A 21 -28.54 -34.30 -12.48
CA SER A 21 -29.15 -33.83 -11.23
C SER A 21 -29.35 -32.32 -11.26
N SER A 22 -30.55 -31.86 -10.89
CA SER A 22 -30.85 -30.42 -10.74
C SER A 22 -29.92 -29.76 -9.72
N THR A 23 -29.60 -30.47 -8.64
CA THR A 23 -28.69 -30.01 -7.59
C THR A 23 -27.25 -29.88 -8.11
N GLY A 24 -26.83 -30.80 -8.98
CA GLY A 24 -25.51 -30.77 -9.63
C GLY A 24 -25.33 -29.50 -10.47
N LYS A 25 -26.29 -29.19 -11.33
CA LYS A 25 -26.29 -27.95 -12.13
C LYS A 25 -26.21 -26.68 -11.27
N GLN A 26 -27.02 -26.61 -10.21
CA GLN A 26 -27.00 -25.45 -9.30
C GLN A 26 -25.64 -25.32 -8.60
N SER A 27 -25.07 -26.43 -8.11
CA SER A 27 -23.78 -26.43 -7.44
C SER A 27 -22.65 -25.94 -8.36
N TRP A 28 -22.62 -26.41 -9.61
CA TRP A 28 -21.65 -25.99 -10.60
C TRP A 28 -21.75 -24.51 -10.95
N THR A 29 -22.96 -23.99 -11.19
CA THR A 29 -23.14 -22.56 -11.49
C THR A 29 -22.65 -21.65 -10.36
N ASN A 30 -22.90 -22.04 -9.09
CA ASN A 30 -22.41 -21.30 -7.93
C ASN A 30 -20.88 -21.32 -7.82
N ILE A 31 -20.24 -22.44 -8.13
CA ILE A 31 -18.77 -22.57 -8.12
C ILE A 31 -18.16 -21.68 -9.21
N VAL A 32 -18.63 -21.81 -10.45
CA VAL A 32 -18.13 -21.04 -11.59
C VAL A 32 -18.30 -19.54 -11.37
N LEU A 33 -19.47 -19.12 -10.86
CA LEU A 33 -19.72 -17.72 -10.54
C LEU A 33 -18.78 -17.21 -9.45
N LYS A 34 -18.56 -18.01 -8.41
CA LYS A 34 -17.65 -17.66 -7.31
C LYS A 34 -16.21 -17.52 -7.78
N GLU A 35 -15.72 -18.45 -8.59
CA GLU A 35 -14.35 -18.42 -9.13
C GLU A 35 -14.16 -17.24 -10.08
N ALA A 36 -15.11 -17.00 -10.98
CA ALA A 36 -15.07 -15.84 -11.88
C ALA A 36 -15.08 -14.51 -11.10
N CYS A 37 -15.89 -14.43 -10.04
CA CYS A 37 -15.91 -13.30 -9.11
C CYS A 37 -14.56 -13.14 -8.40
N ASP A 38 -14.07 -14.16 -7.69
CA ASP A 38 -12.81 -14.11 -6.93
C ASP A 38 -11.60 -13.77 -7.83
N PHE A 39 -11.60 -14.21 -9.11
CA PHE A 39 -10.57 -13.85 -10.09
C PHE A 39 -10.66 -12.39 -10.54
N SER A 40 -11.88 -11.87 -10.70
CA SER A 40 -12.12 -10.52 -11.21
C SER A 40 -12.05 -9.45 -10.12
N THR A 41 -12.36 -9.81 -8.88
CA THR A 41 -12.32 -8.96 -7.70
C THR A 41 -11.42 -9.60 -6.63
N PRO A 42 -10.09 -9.64 -6.87
CA PRO A 42 -9.16 -10.21 -5.91
C PRO A 42 -9.31 -9.50 -4.56
N ARG A 43 -9.51 -10.31 -3.51
CA ARG A 43 -9.71 -9.78 -2.15
C ARG A 43 -8.51 -8.93 -1.75
N HIS A 44 -8.78 -7.80 -1.11
CA HIS A 44 -7.74 -6.91 -0.63
C HIS A 44 -6.82 -7.68 0.33
N ARG A 45 -5.61 -7.99 -0.13
CA ARG A 45 -4.56 -8.51 0.73
C ARG A 45 -3.91 -7.30 1.41
N PRO A 46 -3.75 -7.29 2.75
CA PRO A 46 -2.92 -6.28 3.37
C PRO A 46 -1.54 -6.36 2.71
N GLY A 47 -1.15 -5.29 2.02
CA GLY A 47 0.18 -5.23 1.41
C GLY A 47 1.26 -5.45 2.47
N LEU A 48 2.47 -5.85 2.05
CA LEU A 48 3.60 -5.95 2.98
C LEU A 48 3.68 -4.66 3.80
N PRO A 49 3.91 -4.76 5.13
CA PRO A 49 4.03 -3.57 5.97
C PRO A 49 5.09 -2.67 5.34
N ARG A 50 4.68 -1.44 4.97
CA ARG A 50 5.62 -0.46 4.46
C ARG A 50 6.67 -0.28 5.55
N LYS A 51 7.94 -0.58 5.26
CA LYS A 51 9.03 -0.31 6.21
C LYS A 51 8.93 1.15 6.62
N ASN A 52 8.81 1.40 7.92
CA ASN A 52 8.67 2.74 8.46
C ASN A 52 9.85 3.58 7.97
N VAL A 53 9.55 4.73 7.39
CA VAL A 53 10.59 5.67 6.97
C VAL A 53 11.32 6.11 8.23
N PHE A 54 12.64 6.16 8.22
CA PHE A 54 13.45 6.39 9.43
C PHE A 54 13.10 7.67 10.22
N TRP A 55 12.59 8.70 9.55
CA TRP A 55 12.13 9.95 10.19
C TRP A 55 10.65 9.92 10.64
N TRP A 56 9.95 8.81 10.42
CA TRP A 56 8.54 8.66 10.76
C TRP A 56 8.38 8.19 12.21
N GLY A 57 8.04 9.12 13.11
CA GLY A 57 7.83 8.84 14.53
C GLY A 57 6.35 8.83 14.96
N GLU A 58 6.11 8.41 16.20
CA GLU A 58 4.77 8.34 16.82
C GLU A 58 4.04 9.69 16.82
N ASN A 59 4.77 10.80 17.06
CA ASN A 59 4.21 12.14 17.01
C ASN A 59 3.54 12.45 15.64
N ILE A 60 4.19 12.08 14.53
CA ILE A 60 3.61 12.26 13.18
C ILE A 60 2.37 11.38 13.00
N VAL A 61 2.37 10.16 13.54
CA VAL A 61 1.20 9.27 13.49
C VAL A 61 0.03 9.94 14.19
N THR A 62 0.22 10.43 15.41
CA THR A 62 -0.81 11.13 16.18
C THR A 62 -1.32 12.36 15.43
N CYS A 63 -0.45 13.26 14.98
CA CYS A 63 -0.84 14.43 14.19
C CYS A 63 -1.59 14.06 12.90
N ARG A 64 -1.17 12.98 12.22
CA ARG A 64 -1.82 12.50 11.00
C ARG A 64 -3.22 11.97 11.29
N THR A 65 -3.40 11.21 12.36
CA THR A 65 -4.72 10.71 12.75
C THR A 65 -5.67 11.85 13.09
N ASN A 66 -5.21 12.87 13.82
CA ASN A 66 -6.01 14.06 14.15
C ASN A 66 -6.37 14.87 12.90
N CYS A 67 -5.41 15.11 12.01
CA CYS A 67 -5.67 15.79 10.74
C CYS A 67 -6.69 15.04 9.87
N ILE A 68 -6.61 13.69 9.79
CA ILE A 68 -7.60 12.87 9.08
C ILE A 68 -8.97 12.96 9.75
N LYS A 69 -9.05 12.92 11.09
CA LYS A 69 -10.30 13.09 11.84
C LYS A 69 -10.93 14.45 11.54
N ALA A 70 -10.15 15.54 11.58
CA ALA A 70 -10.61 16.89 11.26
C ALA A 70 -11.07 17.02 9.80
N MET A 71 -10.32 16.44 8.85
CA MET A 71 -10.72 16.41 7.43
C MET A 71 -12.05 15.68 7.22
N ARG A 72 -12.24 14.53 7.89
CA ARG A 72 -13.51 13.78 7.84
C ARG A 72 -14.67 14.57 8.45
N LYS A 73 -14.44 15.26 9.57
CA LYS A 73 -15.44 16.15 10.19
C LYS A 73 -15.85 17.26 9.22
N TRP A 74 -14.89 17.97 8.64
CA TRP A 74 -15.15 19.00 7.63
C TRP A 74 -15.89 18.48 6.40
N THR A 75 -15.52 17.29 5.91
CA THR A 75 -16.20 16.68 4.75
C THR A 75 -17.65 16.33 5.07
N LYS A 76 -17.93 15.89 6.31
CA LYS A 76 -19.28 15.58 6.77
C LYS A 76 -20.12 16.83 7.05
N SER A 77 -19.54 17.89 7.61
CA SER A 77 -20.28 19.12 7.95
C SER A 77 -20.83 19.81 6.70
N LYS A 78 -20.17 19.68 5.54
CA LYS A 78 -20.70 20.15 4.25
C LYS A 78 -22.08 19.60 3.87
N ARG A 79 -22.52 18.47 4.47
CA ARG A 79 -23.85 17.88 4.22
C ARG A 79 -24.95 18.46 5.12
N ARG A 80 -24.61 19.27 6.12
CA ARG A 80 -25.52 19.71 7.19
C ARG A 80 -26.15 21.09 6.99
N ASN A 81 -25.87 21.78 5.88
CA ASN A 81 -26.37 23.13 5.55
C ASN A 81 -26.16 24.22 6.64
N ASN A 82 -25.30 23.99 7.63
CA ASN A 82 -24.91 24.99 8.62
C ASN A 82 -23.56 25.62 8.24
N LEU A 83 -23.58 26.90 7.83
CA LEU A 83 -22.38 27.62 7.38
C LEU A 83 -21.35 27.82 8.49
N GLU A 84 -21.78 28.09 9.72
CA GLU A 84 -20.88 28.33 10.86
C GLU A 84 -20.13 27.05 11.22
N GLU A 85 -20.83 25.91 11.34
CA GLU A 85 -20.23 24.60 11.62
C GLU A 85 -19.25 24.17 10.51
N ILE A 86 -19.56 24.51 9.25
CA ILE A 86 -18.67 24.25 8.11
C ILE A 86 -17.38 25.07 8.24
N GLN A 87 -17.49 26.35 8.59
CA GLN A 87 -16.33 27.24 8.75
C GLN A 87 -15.46 26.83 9.94
N GLU A 88 -16.06 26.51 11.09
CA GLU A 88 -15.33 26.04 12.27
C GLU A 88 -14.58 24.73 11.98
N CYS A 89 -15.25 23.75 11.37
CA CYS A 89 -14.62 22.50 10.96
C CYS A 89 -13.48 22.72 9.96
N ARG A 90 -13.62 23.71 9.06
CA ARG A 90 -12.58 24.08 8.10
C ARG A 90 -11.36 24.66 8.80
N MET A 91 -11.55 25.59 9.75
CA MET A 91 -10.46 26.20 10.52
C MET A 91 -9.70 25.14 11.30
N ASN A 92 -10.42 24.27 12.01
CA ASN A 92 -9.83 23.16 12.75
C ASN A 92 -8.98 22.23 11.84
N TYR A 93 -9.49 21.86 10.67
CA TYR A 93 -8.71 21.09 9.70
C TYR A 93 -7.44 21.82 9.22
N ILE A 94 -7.53 23.12 8.95
CA ILE A 94 -6.37 23.92 8.54
C ILE A 94 -5.30 23.94 9.63
N ASP A 95 -5.70 24.08 10.89
CA ASP A 95 -4.75 24.13 12.01
C ASP A 95 -4.10 22.77 12.29
N GLU A 96 -4.88 21.69 12.30
CA GLU A 96 -4.35 20.33 12.38
C GLU A 96 -3.39 20.02 11.23
N LYS A 97 -3.68 20.51 10.02
CA LYS A 97 -2.80 20.38 8.87
C LYS A 97 -1.50 21.17 9.05
N LYS A 98 -1.54 22.37 9.64
CA LYS A 98 -0.34 23.13 9.99
C LYS A 98 0.51 22.38 11.03
N ILE A 99 -0.12 21.82 12.07
CA ILE A 99 0.55 21.02 13.10
C ILE A 99 1.25 19.82 12.47
N LEU A 100 0.56 19.05 11.63
CA LEU A 100 1.14 17.91 10.92
C LEU A 100 2.34 18.32 10.05
N ARG A 101 2.23 19.43 9.30
CA ARG A 101 3.35 19.94 8.48
C ARG A 101 4.56 20.33 9.33
N LYS A 102 4.33 21.00 10.47
CA LYS A 102 5.40 21.36 11.41
C LYS A 102 6.06 20.11 11.98
N ALA A 103 5.29 19.12 12.42
CA ALA A 103 5.79 17.85 12.95
C ALA A 103 6.65 17.11 11.91
N ILE A 104 6.20 17.03 10.64
CA ILE A 104 6.99 16.43 9.55
C ILE A 104 8.29 17.20 9.31
N LYS A 105 8.24 18.54 9.28
CA LYS A 105 9.44 19.37 9.08
C LYS A 105 10.46 19.16 10.20
N MET A 106 10.00 19.12 11.46
CA MET A 106 10.85 18.88 12.62
C MET A 106 11.46 17.49 12.59
N ALA A 107 10.68 16.45 12.31
CA ALA A 107 11.20 15.08 12.28
C ALA A 107 12.22 14.87 11.16
N LYS A 108 11.98 15.45 9.97
CA LYS A 108 12.97 15.44 8.89
C LYS A 108 14.24 16.20 9.26
N LYS A 109 14.11 17.37 9.90
CA LYS A 109 15.26 18.16 10.37
C LYS A 109 16.08 17.35 11.39
N LYS A 110 15.41 16.76 12.38
CA LYS A 110 16.06 15.93 13.39
C LYS A 110 16.77 14.75 12.75
N ALA A 111 16.08 13.98 11.92
CA ALA A 111 16.68 12.82 11.28
C ALA A 111 17.84 13.18 10.32
N TRP A 112 17.84 14.40 9.76
CA TRP A 112 18.98 14.92 9.01
C TRP A 112 20.15 15.32 9.92
N GLN A 113 19.88 15.93 11.07
CA GLN A 113 20.89 16.25 12.08
C GLN A 113 21.53 14.99 12.65
N ASP A 114 20.72 14.00 13.05
CA ASP A 114 21.19 12.70 13.53
C ASP A 114 22.06 11.99 12.48
N LEU A 115 21.71 12.13 11.19
CA LEU A 115 22.53 11.58 10.10
C LEU A 115 23.88 12.29 9.97
N ILE A 116 23.93 13.62 10.12
CA ILE A 116 25.18 14.38 10.10
C ILE A 116 26.07 13.99 11.28
N GLU A 117 25.50 13.92 12.49
CA GLU A 117 26.23 13.52 13.70
C GLU A 117 26.80 12.09 13.59
N SER A 118 26.09 11.20 12.89
CA SER A 118 26.60 9.84 12.61
C SER A 118 27.85 9.81 11.71
N VAL A 119 28.17 10.90 11.00
CA VAL A 119 29.38 10.96 10.15
C VAL A 119 30.65 10.89 10.99
N ASP A 120 30.69 11.58 12.13
CA ASP A 120 31.89 11.69 12.96
C ASP A 120 32.22 10.36 13.64
N SER A 121 31.21 9.56 13.96
CA SER A 121 31.37 8.22 14.55
C SER A 121 31.53 7.12 13.49
N GLU A 122 30.86 7.22 12.34
CA GLU A 122 30.79 6.17 11.33
C GLU A 122 31.02 6.69 9.90
N PRO A 123 32.25 7.15 9.58
CA PRO A 123 32.55 7.93 8.38
C PRO A 123 32.22 7.24 7.06
N TRP A 124 32.22 5.89 7.02
CA TRP A 124 32.02 5.10 5.79
C TRP A 124 30.67 4.36 5.71
N LYS A 125 29.74 4.59 6.65
CA LYS A 125 28.46 3.86 6.67
C LYS A 125 27.38 4.56 5.84
N LEU A 126 26.27 4.92 6.47
CA LEU A 126 25.06 5.35 5.80
C LEU A 126 25.21 6.74 5.13
N PRO A 127 25.80 7.76 5.78
CA PRO A 127 25.97 9.08 5.15
C PRO A 127 26.80 9.02 3.88
N TYR A 128 27.94 8.33 3.92
CA TYR A 128 28.84 8.16 2.78
C TYR A 128 28.16 7.44 1.60
N ARG A 129 27.42 6.35 1.88
CA ARG A 129 26.67 5.62 0.86
C ARG A 129 25.56 6.46 0.24
N ILE A 130 24.91 7.35 1.01
CA ILE A 130 23.90 8.29 0.50
C ILE A 130 24.56 9.30 -0.47
N VAL A 131 25.65 9.94 -0.07
CA VAL A 131 26.36 10.95 -0.88
C VAL A 131 26.86 10.36 -2.19
N LEU A 132 27.46 9.16 -2.15
CA LEU A 132 27.93 8.48 -3.36
C LEU A 132 26.81 7.82 -4.18
N LYS A 133 25.53 7.94 -3.76
CA LYS A 133 24.39 7.25 -4.38
C LYS A 133 24.58 5.73 -4.45
N ARG A 134 25.35 5.16 -3.51
CA ARG A 134 25.66 3.71 -3.37
C ARG A 134 24.74 3.01 -2.38
N LEU A 135 23.58 3.59 -2.06
CA LEU A 135 22.55 2.87 -1.34
C LEU A 135 22.08 1.70 -2.20
N LYS A 136 22.50 0.48 -1.81
CA LYS A 136 22.07 -0.76 -2.48
C LYS A 136 20.54 -0.77 -2.52
N ARG A 137 19.95 -1.04 -3.70
CA ARG A 137 18.50 -1.25 -3.78
C ARG A 137 18.14 -2.38 -2.81
N ILE A 138 17.04 -2.17 -2.10
CA ILE A 138 16.56 -3.10 -1.06
C ILE A 138 16.11 -4.43 -1.68
N PHE A 139 15.79 -4.42 -2.97
CA PHE A 139 15.56 -5.63 -3.75
C PHE A 139 16.87 -6.03 -4.43
N PRO A 140 17.27 -7.31 -4.30
CA PRO A 140 18.35 -7.80 -5.12
C PRO A 140 17.97 -7.56 -6.59
N GLY A 141 18.97 -7.16 -7.39
CA GLY A 141 18.75 -7.03 -8.83
C GLY A 141 18.20 -8.35 -9.40
N LEU A 142 17.55 -8.31 -10.57
CA LEU A 142 17.07 -9.54 -11.23
C LEU A 142 18.19 -10.59 -11.35
N THR A 143 19.43 -10.13 -11.59
CA THR A 143 20.63 -10.97 -11.64
C THR A 143 21.07 -11.53 -10.29
N GLU A 144 20.74 -10.86 -9.17
CA GLU A 144 21.02 -11.36 -7.81
C GLU A 144 19.93 -12.32 -7.31
N THR A 145 18.72 -12.30 -7.88
CA THR A 145 17.64 -13.26 -7.57
C THR A 145 17.59 -14.47 -8.48
N LEU A 146 18.17 -14.38 -9.68
CA LEU A 146 18.27 -15.49 -10.63
C LEU A 146 19.26 -16.55 -10.12
N ASP A 147 18.91 -17.82 -10.35
CA ASP A 147 19.82 -18.94 -10.11
C ASP A 147 21.09 -18.78 -10.96
N LYS A 148 22.25 -19.09 -10.37
CA LYS A 148 23.57 -18.88 -10.99
C LYS A 148 23.70 -19.64 -12.32
N GLY A 149 23.11 -20.83 -12.41
CA GLY A 149 23.13 -21.66 -13.62
C GLY A 149 22.22 -21.14 -14.75
N VAL A 150 21.19 -20.37 -14.41
CA VAL A 150 20.33 -19.68 -15.39
C VAL A 150 20.98 -18.37 -15.82
N LEU A 151 21.60 -17.65 -14.88
CA LEU A 151 22.28 -16.38 -15.15
C LEU A 151 23.43 -16.54 -16.14
N ASN A 152 24.30 -17.54 -15.93
CA ASN A 152 25.43 -17.78 -16.84
C ASN A 152 24.96 -18.11 -18.26
N ARG A 153 23.90 -18.91 -18.41
CA ARG A 153 23.31 -19.24 -19.72
C ARG A 153 22.69 -18.06 -20.47
N LEU A 154 22.35 -16.98 -19.79
CA LEU A 154 21.79 -15.77 -20.41
C LEU A 154 22.86 -14.72 -20.74
N LEU A 155 24.07 -14.89 -20.20
CA LEU A 155 25.21 -13.98 -20.40
C LEU A 155 26.22 -14.50 -21.44
N ASP A 156 26.15 -15.79 -21.77
CA ASP A 156 26.78 -16.40 -22.95
C ASP A 156 26.00 -16.07 -24.23
#